data_AF-A0A2E3YA40-F1
#
_entry.id   AF-A0A2E3YA40-F1
#
_cell.length_a   1.000
_cell.length_b   1.000
_cell.length_c   1.000
_cell.angle_alpha   90.00
_cell.angle_beta   90.00
_cell.angle_gamma   90.00
#
_symmetry.space_group_name_H-M   'P 1'
#
loop_
_entity.id
_entity.type
_entity.pdbx_description
1 polymer ?
#
loop_
_entity_poly.entity_id
_entity_poly.type
_entity_poly.pdbx_seq_one_letter_code
_entity_poly.pdbx_strand_id
1 'polypeptide(L)'
;MCTRSGSIRPCSAKCDMRPTRTMARCVSRCFCACVLISPLRMFERGRRPYMRSLWKGHIRFSMVTIPVRLYNAVDSGSSIRFNQLHKEDHGRIKYDKVCRSCSETLSGDDIIKGYEYAPDEYVVVNDEDFEKVKLKSTKIIEIEGFVDVDDVDVSMYDTPYYAGPDGDVAVKVFALLSQSLIQSGKLGVGKVVLRDREDMVLIGAQGNGIVIYKVRYPQFLRKMDDVPGLADTDVSEDELKLAQSLIDSMLKDLGDIEIKDTYHEAVQEMIQAKVDGKEVVMAAEDEVKPVVDIMTALKESIAAASGEAKPMERATGESAEDADVEEGAEEEAPKAKKKAAKKKPAAKKKAKAKAKAKSKAA
;
A
#
# COMPACT_ATOMS: atom_id res chain seq x y z
N MET A 1 -25.63 -65.52 -26.86
CA MET A 1 -25.15 -65.78 -25.48
C MET A 1 -25.62 -64.61 -24.63
N CYS A 2 -26.83 -64.62 -24.04
CA CYS A 2 -27.18 -65.17 -22.71
C CYS A 2 -26.06 -64.93 -21.66
N THR A 3 -26.24 -64.35 -20.46
CA THR A 3 -27.43 -64.02 -19.65
C THR A 3 -26.96 -63.36 -18.32
N ARG A 4 -27.88 -62.63 -17.65
CA ARG A 4 -28.04 -62.37 -16.17
C ARG A 4 -27.14 -61.29 -15.55
N SER A 5 -27.61 -60.41 -14.65
CA SER A 5 -28.77 -60.34 -13.72
C SER A 5 -28.98 -58.87 -13.28
N GLY A 6 -30.18 -58.26 -13.26
CA GLY A 6 -31.26 -58.35 -12.23
C GLY A 6 -30.96 -57.41 -11.04
N SER A 7 -31.78 -56.47 -10.55
CA SER A 7 -33.25 -56.42 -10.35
C SER A 7 -33.71 -54.99 -9.89
N ILE A 8 -34.85 -54.42 -10.35
CA ILE A 8 -36.20 -54.30 -9.69
C ILE A 8 -36.26 -53.17 -8.61
N ARG A 9 -37.18 -52.17 -8.50
CA ARG A 9 -38.53 -51.80 -9.01
C ARG A 9 -38.82 -50.31 -8.64
N PRO A 10 -39.72 -49.56 -9.32
CA PRO A 10 -40.33 -48.33 -8.80
C PRO A 10 -41.71 -48.60 -8.16
N CYS A 11 -42.06 -47.87 -7.09
CA CYS A 11 -43.34 -48.03 -6.39
C CYS A 11 -44.24 -46.81 -6.65
N SER A 12 -45.31 -47.01 -7.43
CA SER A 12 -46.44 -46.09 -7.55
C SER A 12 -47.60 -46.61 -6.70
N ALA A 13 -48.19 -45.78 -5.85
CA ALA A 13 -49.46 -46.09 -5.21
C ALA A 13 -50.39 -44.87 -5.29
N LYS A 14 -51.43 -45.01 -6.12
CA LYS A 14 -52.69 -44.27 -6.00
C LYS A 14 -53.54 -44.95 -4.94
N CYS A 15 -54.16 -44.19 -4.05
CA CYS A 15 -55.33 -44.63 -3.30
C CYS A 15 -56.34 -43.48 -3.27
N ASP A 16 -57.48 -43.74 -3.90
CA ASP A 16 -58.68 -42.94 -3.95
C ASP A 16 -59.65 -43.50 -2.88
N MET A 17 -60.27 -42.66 -2.05
CA MET A 17 -61.56 -42.97 -1.38
C MET A 17 -62.07 -41.78 -0.55
N ARG A 18 -63.28 -41.31 -0.88
CA ARG A 18 -64.16 -40.52 0.01
C ARG A 18 -64.72 -41.44 1.11
N PRO A 19 -65.14 -40.89 2.25
CA PRO A 19 -66.60 -40.80 2.45
C PRO A 19 -67.08 -39.53 3.16
N THR A 20 -68.40 -39.38 3.07
CA THR A 20 -69.27 -38.32 3.55
C THR A 20 -69.53 -38.33 5.06
N ARG A 21 -69.96 -37.16 5.54
CA ARG A 21 -71.03 -36.90 6.55
C ARG A 21 -70.62 -36.70 8.02
N THR A 22 -71.03 -35.53 8.51
CA THR A 22 -71.50 -35.19 9.88
C THR A 22 -70.43 -34.81 10.91
N MET A 23 -70.29 -33.51 11.18
CA MET A 23 -70.29 -33.00 12.56
C MET A 23 -70.77 -31.55 12.59
N ALA A 24 -71.80 -31.34 13.41
CA ALA A 24 -72.34 -30.06 13.80
C ALA A 24 -71.55 -29.48 14.99
N ARG A 25 -71.67 -28.16 15.17
CA ARG A 25 -71.21 -27.33 16.31
C ARG A 25 -69.68 -27.12 16.32
N CYS A 26 -69.13 -25.92 16.48
CA CYS A 26 -69.59 -24.80 17.29
C CYS A 26 -69.06 -23.49 16.69
N VAL A 27 -69.94 -22.51 16.51
CA VAL A 27 -69.61 -21.15 16.10
C VAL A 27 -69.14 -20.39 17.33
N SER A 28 -67.87 -20.01 17.40
CA SER A 28 -67.44 -18.88 18.22
C SER A 28 -66.10 -18.31 17.74
N ARG A 29 -66.21 -17.29 16.89
CA ARG A 29 -65.66 -15.95 17.14
C ARG A 29 -64.27 -15.91 17.81
N CYS A 30 -63.23 -15.88 16.99
CA CYS A 30 -62.06 -15.04 17.31
C CYS A 30 -61.46 -14.47 16.03
N PHE A 31 -61.78 -13.20 15.83
CA PHE A 31 -61.06 -12.27 14.99
C PHE A 31 -59.62 -12.19 15.52
N CYS A 32 -58.65 -12.70 14.79
CA CYS A 32 -57.26 -12.27 14.98
C CYS A 32 -56.63 -12.09 13.61
N ALA A 33 -56.47 -10.82 13.26
CA ALA A 33 -55.87 -10.36 12.04
C ALA A 33 -54.47 -10.96 11.89
N CYS A 34 -54.27 -11.57 10.73
CA CYS A 34 -53.00 -12.05 10.22
C CYS A 34 -52.08 -10.84 9.98
N VAL A 35 -51.33 -10.46 11.02
CA VAL A 35 -50.16 -9.58 10.90
C VAL A 35 -48.95 -10.46 11.13
N LEU A 36 -48.53 -11.13 10.07
CA LEU A 36 -47.26 -11.83 9.99
C LEU A 36 -46.14 -10.77 9.99
N ILE A 37 -45.75 -10.33 11.18
CA ILE A 37 -44.45 -9.72 11.43
C ILE A 37 -43.43 -10.82 11.18
N SER A 38 -42.94 -10.90 9.95
CA SER A 38 -41.75 -11.66 9.63
C SER A 38 -40.60 -11.03 10.42
N PRO A 39 -39.94 -11.76 11.34
CA PRO A 39 -38.65 -11.32 11.80
C PRO A 39 -37.73 -11.51 10.60
N LEU A 40 -37.43 -10.41 9.90
CA LEU A 40 -36.17 -10.27 9.19
C LEU A 40 -35.08 -10.50 10.24
N ARG A 41 -34.73 -11.78 10.43
CA ARG A 41 -33.46 -12.21 10.99
C ARG A 41 -32.41 -11.64 10.05
N MET A 42 -32.04 -10.41 10.36
CA MET A 42 -30.85 -9.73 9.90
C MET A 42 -29.69 -10.62 10.31
N PHE A 43 -29.35 -11.56 9.43
CA PHE A 43 -28.19 -12.41 9.57
C PHE A 43 -27.00 -11.54 9.18
N GLU A 44 -26.66 -10.58 10.05
CA GLU A 44 -25.36 -9.92 10.04
C GLU A 44 -24.31 -10.98 10.38
N ARG A 45 -23.99 -11.81 9.38
CA ARG A 45 -22.69 -12.46 9.31
C ARG A 45 -21.71 -11.34 9.01
N GLY A 46 -21.28 -10.65 10.07
CA GLY A 46 -20.02 -9.94 10.10
C GLY A 46 -18.92 -10.94 9.78
N ARG A 47 -18.65 -11.16 8.49
CA ARG A 47 -17.44 -11.86 8.07
C ARG A 47 -16.31 -10.93 8.49
N ARG A 48 -15.73 -11.20 9.67
CA ARG A 48 -14.42 -10.65 10.01
C ARG A 48 -13.51 -10.95 8.81
N PRO A 49 -12.87 -9.94 8.19
CA PRO A 49 -12.01 -10.18 7.04
C PRO A 49 -10.96 -11.20 7.46
N TYR A 50 -11.05 -12.42 6.89
CA TYR A 50 -10.13 -13.49 7.20
C TYR A 50 -8.81 -13.14 6.53
N MET A 51 -7.79 -12.77 7.32
CA MET A 51 -6.45 -12.56 6.80
C MET A 51 -5.97 -13.84 6.12
N ARG A 52 -5.58 -13.76 4.85
CA ARG A 52 -5.03 -14.90 4.13
C ARG A 52 -3.57 -15.10 4.56
N SER A 53 -3.23 -16.33 4.96
CA SER A 53 -1.85 -16.66 5.30
C SER A 53 -0.97 -16.57 4.06
N LEU A 54 0.14 -15.83 4.16
CA LEU A 54 1.14 -15.68 3.11
C LEU A 54 2.17 -16.81 3.14
N TRP A 55 2.51 -17.30 4.33
CA TRP A 55 3.54 -18.32 4.53
C TRP A 55 3.18 -19.23 5.71
N LYS A 56 3.64 -20.47 5.65
CA LYS A 56 3.50 -21.47 6.71
C LYS A 56 4.87 -22.07 7.00
N GLY A 57 5.19 -22.21 8.28
CA GLY A 57 6.44 -22.80 8.70
C GLY A 57 6.51 -22.88 10.21
N HIS A 58 7.73 -22.85 10.75
CA HIS A 58 7.95 -23.05 12.18
C HIS A 58 8.86 -21.97 12.74
N ILE A 59 8.60 -21.51 13.96
CA ILE A 59 9.57 -20.75 14.75
C ILE A 59 10.36 -21.76 15.57
N ARG A 60 11.69 -21.76 15.41
CA ARG A 60 12.60 -22.53 16.23
C ARG A 60 13.28 -21.59 17.22
N PHE A 61 13.04 -21.87 18.49
CA PHE A 61 13.72 -21.22 19.60
C PHE A 61 14.57 -22.26 20.34
N SER A 62 15.88 -22.22 20.14
CA SER A 62 16.80 -23.25 20.64
C SER A 62 16.33 -24.66 20.23
N MET A 63 15.74 -25.44 21.14
CA MET A 63 15.23 -26.79 20.85
C MET A 63 13.71 -26.86 20.63
N VAL A 64 12.97 -25.78 20.89
CA VAL A 64 11.50 -25.76 20.78
C VAL A 64 11.11 -25.35 19.37
N THR A 65 10.19 -26.10 18.76
CA THR A 65 9.66 -25.82 17.42
C THR A 65 8.16 -25.55 17.50
N ILE A 66 7.72 -24.38 17.03
CA ILE A 66 6.33 -23.93 17.10
C ILE A 66 5.81 -23.74 15.68
N PRO A 67 4.79 -24.48 15.22
CA PRO A 67 4.24 -24.27 13.89
C PRO A 67 3.40 -22.98 13.87
N VAL A 68 3.65 -22.14 12.86
CA VAL A 68 3.05 -20.81 12.72
C VAL A 68 2.63 -20.52 11.28
N ARG A 69 1.70 -19.58 11.15
CA ARG A 69 1.31 -18.97 9.89
C ARG A 69 1.61 -17.48 9.94
N LEU A 70 2.17 -16.96 8.85
CA LEU A 70 2.40 -15.53 8.67
C LEU A 70 1.29 -14.90 7.86
N TYR A 71 0.88 -13.72 8.27
CA TYR A 71 -0.14 -12.88 7.68
C TYR A 71 0.48 -11.51 7.41
N ASN A 72 0.07 -10.87 6.31
CA ASN A 72 0.54 -9.52 6.02
C ASN A 72 -0.11 -8.53 7.01
N ALA A 73 0.69 -7.73 7.71
CA ALA A 73 0.18 -6.70 8.59
C ALA A 73 -0.29 -5.46 7.81
N VAL A 74 0.27 -5.23 6.61
CA VAL A 74 -0.09 -4.12 5.73
C VAL A 74 -1.09 -4.60 4.68
N ASP A 75 -2.27 -3.98 4.65
CA ASP A 75 -3.24 -4.24 3.59
C ASP A 75 -2.88 -3.47 2.32
N SER A 76 -2.24 -4.15 1.37
CA SER A 76 -1.99 -3.59 0.04
C SER A 76 -3.24 -3.51 -0.86
N GLY A 77 -4.38 -4.08 -0.43
CA GLY A 77 -5.63 -4.11 -1.18
C GLY A 77 -6.40 -2.80 -1.18
N SER A 78 -6.16 -1.94 -0.18
CA SER A 78 -6.81 -0.63 -0.07
C SER A 78 -6.26 0.42 -1.04
N SER A 79 -5.04 0.22 -1.58
CA SER A 79 -4.44 1.13 -2.56
C SER A 79 -5.22 1.16 -3.88
N ILE A 80 -5.50 2.34 -4.42
CA ILE A 80 -6.14 2.51 -5.72
C ILE A 80 -5.13 2.12 -6.81
N ARG A 81 -5.48 1.13 -7.64
CA ARG A 81 -4.64 0.68 -8.76
C ARG A 81 -5.34 0.94 -10.08
N PHE A 82 -4.65 1.63 -10.97
CA PHE A 82 -5.13 1.88 -12.32
C PHE A 82 -4.70 0.77 -13.26
N ASN A 83 -5.65 0.29 -14.05
CA ASN A 83 -5.35 -0.55 -15.19
C ASN A 83 -4.98 0.34 -16.37
N GLN A 84 -3.96 -0.06 -17.13
CA GLN A 84 -3.63 0.66 -18.35
C GLN A 84 -4.61 0.26 -19.45
N LEU A 85 -5.24 1.27 -20.05
CA LEU A 85 -6.19 1.13 -21.14
C LEU A 85 -5.64 1.83 -22.38
N HIS A 86 -5.93 1.27 -23.55
CA HIS A 86 -5.61 1.92 -24.81
C HIS A 86 -6.53 3.16 -25.01
N LYS A 87 -5.95 4.26 -25.47
CA LYS A 87 -6.57 5.59 -25.43
C LYS A 87 -7.81 5.72 -26.32
N GLU A 88 -7.86 4.97 -27.43
CA GLU A 88 -8.92 5.12 -28.43
C GLU A 88 -10.10 4.17 -28.18
N ASP A 89 -9.83 2.90 -27.87
CA ASP A 89 -10.85 1.85 -27.71
C ASP A 89 -11.12 1.47 -26.25
N HIS A 90 -10.36 2.03 -25.30
CA HIS A 90 -10.39 1.71 -23.87
C HIS A 90 -10.16 0.21 -23.57
N GLY A 91 -9.52 -0.52 -24.48
CA GLY A 91 -9.15 -1.91 -24.32
C GLY A 91 -8.03 -2.09 -23.29
N ARG A 92 -8.05 -3.18 -22.52
CA ARG A 92 -6.96 -3.51 -21.58
C ARG A 92 -5.68 -3.86 -22.34
N ILE A 93 -4.57 -3.26 -21.93
CA ILE A 93 -3.26 -3.52 -22.53
C ILE A 93 -2.71 -4.88 -22.04
N LYS A 94 -2.20 -5.68 -22.97
CA LYS A 94 -1.44 -6.90 -22.71
C LYS A 94 0.04 -6.66 -22.98
N TYR A 95 0.90 -7.20 -22.13
CA TYR A 95 2.35 -7.16 -22.30
C TYR A 95 2.86 -8.53 -22.75
N ASP A 96 3.62 -8.54 -23.84
CA ASP A 96 4.33 -9.72 -24.32
C ASP A 96 5.84 -9.51 -24.14
N LYS A 97 6.55 -10.55 -23.69
CA LYS A 97 8.01 -10.52 -23.50
C LYS A 97 8.67 -10.91 -24.80
N VAL A 98 9.48 -10.04 -25.39
CA VAL A 98 10.12 -10.26 -26.70
C VAL A 98 11.64 -10.20 -26.54
N CYS A 99 12.35 -11.20 -27.09
CA CYS A 99 13.81 -11.21 -27.09
C CYS A 99 14.37 -10.14 -28.04
N ARG A 100 15.32 -9.33 -27.56
CA ARG A 100 15.92 -8.24 -28.36
C ARG A 100 16.70 -8.75 -29.59
N SER A 101 17.28 -9.94 -29.52
CA SER A 101 18.16 -10.46 -30.58
C SER A 101 17.39 -11.18 -31.69
N CYS A 102 16.43 -12.03 -31.35
CA CYS A 102 15.65 -12.80 -32.33
C CYS A 102 14.25 -12.25 -32.61
N SER A 103 13.79 -11.23 -31.87
CA SER A 103 12.43 -10.66 -31.96
C SER A 103 11.29 -11.67 -31.75
N GLU A 104 11.58 -12.80 -31.10
CA GLU A 104 10.60 -13.82 -30.77
C GLU A 104 9.91 -13.52 -29.44
N THR A 105 8.60 -13.73 -29.40
CA THR A 105 7.82 -13.64 -28.15
C THR A 105 8.06 -14.88 -27.33
N LEU A 106 8.62 -14.69 -26.14
CA LEU A 106 8.99 -15.78 -25.24
C LEU A 106 7.95 -15.99 -24.16
N SER A 107 7.77 -17.26 -23.77
CA SER A 107 7.01 -17.63 -22.60
C SER A 107 7.85 -17.46 -21.33
N GLY A 108 7.27 -17.66 -20.15
CA GLY A 108 8.02 -17.60 -18.89
C GLY A 108 9.10 -18.69 -18.78
N ASP A 109 8.88 -19.84 -19.42
CA ASP A 109 9.73 -21.02 -19.32
C ASP A 109 11.00 -20.89 -20.17
N ASP A 110 10.95 -20.07 -21.22
CA ASP A 110 12.09 -19.80 -22.11
C ASP A 110 13.03 -18.71 -21.55
N ILE A 111 12.72 -18.15 -20.37
CA ILE A 111 13.44 -17.01 -19.78
C ILE A 111 14.29 -17.49 -18.60
N ILE A 112 15.60 -17.54 -18.82
CA ILE A 112 16.60 -17.86 -17.81
C ILE A 112 17.18 -16.59 -17.16
N LYS A 113 17.78 -16.74 -15.98
CA LYS A 113 18.43 -15.63 -15.26
C LYS A 113 19.88 -15.51 -15.73
N GLY A 114 20.31 -14.28 -16.00
CA GLY A 114 21.71 -13.95 -16.31
C GLY A 114 22.23 -12.88 -15.36
N TYR A 115 23.48 -13.01 -14.90
CA TYR A 115 24.19 -11.99 -14.14
C TYR A 115 25.22 -11.30 -15.05
N GLU A 116 25.10 -9.98 -15.20
CA GLU A 116 26.04 -9.17 -15.97
C GLU A 116 27.30 -8.90 -15.14
N TYR A 117 28.44 -9.43 -15.56
CA TYR A 117 29.73 -9.24 -14.87
C TYR A 117 30.65 -8.24 -15.59
N ALA A 118 30.40 -7.98 -16.86
CA ALA A 118 31.00 -6.92 -17.66
C ALA A 118 29.95 -6.40 -18.67
N PRO A 119 30.11 -5.19 -19.23
CA PRO A 119 29.14 -4.63 -20.16
C PRO A 119 28.81 -5.59 -21.31
N ASP A 120 27.53 -5.94 -21.44
CA ASP A 120 27.01 -6.92 -22.42
C ASP A 120 27.52 -8.37 -22.27
N GLU A 121 28.21 -8.73 -21.17
CA GLU A 121 28.66 -10.09 -20.86
C GLU A 121 27.90 -10.69 -19.66
N TYR A 122 27.22 -11.82 -19.91
CA TYR A 122 26.33 -12.45 -18.94
C TYR A 122 26.80 -13.86 -18.58
N VAL A 123 26.77 -14.20 -17.29
CA VAL A 123 26.82 -15.58 -16.82
C VAL A 123 25.40 -16.08 -16.61
N VAL A 124 25.04 -17.18 -17.26
CA VAL A 124 23.76 -17.85 -17.05
C VAL A 124 23.77 -18.53 -15.69
N VAL A 125 22.74 -18.26 -14.88
CA VAL A 125 22.56 -18.90 -13.57
C VAL A 125 21.26 -19.68 -13.61
N ASN A 126 21.36 -21.01 -13.53
CA ASN A 126 20.20 -21.89 -13.55
C ASN A 126 19.64 -22.09 -12.14
N ASP A 127 18.37 -22.50 -12.04
CA ASP A 127 17.75 -22.82 -10.76
C ASP A 127 18.49 -23.94 -10.00
N GLU A 128 19.13 -24.87 -10.71
CA GLU A 128 20.02 -25.89 -10.14
C GLU A 128 21.25 -25.30 -9.41
N ASP A 129 21.78 -24.18 -9.89
CA ASP A 129 22.92 -23.52 -9.26
C ASP A 129 22.47 -22.83 -7.97
N PHE A 130 21.26 -22.27 -7.97
CA PHE A 130 20.64 -21.80 -6.74
C PHE A 130 20.39 -22.95 -5.76
N GLU A 131 19.98 -24.13 -6.22
CA GLU A 131 19.75 -25.30 -5.36
C GLU A 131 21.00 -25.81 -4.64
N LYS A 132 22.16 -25.76 -5.30
CA LYS A 132 23.45 -26.08 -4.68
C LYS A 132 23.82 -25.08 -3.57
N VAL A 133 23.34 -23.85 -3.69
CA VAL A 133 23.58 -22.76 -2.73
C VAL A 133 22.48 -22.67 -1.66
N LYS A 134 21.26 -23.21 -1.92
CA LYS A 134 20.07 -23.05 -1.06
C LYS A 134 20.42 -23.35 0.41
N LEU A 135 20.21 -22.34 1.25
CA LEU A 135 20.43 -22.42 2.69
C LEU A 135 19.49 -23.46 3.34
N LYS A 136 19.94 -24.06 4.45
CA LYS A 136 19.37 -25.27 5.06
C LYS A 136 17.95 -25.14 5.64
N SER A 137 17.36 -23.94 5.70
CA SER A 137 16.15 -23.63 6.48
C SER A 137 14.96 -23.19 5.61
N THR A 138 14.47 -24.04 4.71
CA THR A 138 13.46 -23.62 3.71
C THR A 138 12.11 -23.17 4.30
N LYS A 139 11.78 -23.48 5.58
CA LYS A 139 10.51 -23.07 6.23
C LYS A 139 10.63 -22.90 7.76
N ILE A 140 11.78 -22.46 8.24
CA ILE A 140 12.05 -22.30 9.67
C ILE A 140 12.53 -20.87 9.90
N ILE A 141 11.88 -20.20 10.85
CA ILE A 141 12.37 -18.95 11.44
C ILE A 141 13.26 -19.37 12.61
N GLU A 142 14.56 -19.22 12.46
CA GLU A 142 15.53 -19.55 13.51
C GLU A 142 15.88 -18.30 14.30
N ILE A 143 15.58 -18.32 15.60
CA ILE A 143 15.97 -17.26 16.53
C ILE A 143 17.42 -17.52 16.96
N GLU A 144 18.31 -16.60 16.60
CA GLU A 144 19.73 -16.64 16.94
C GLU A 144 20.00 -16.01 18.31
N GLY A 145 19.24 -14.99 18.69
CA GLY A 145 19.40 -14.29 19.97
C GLY A 145 18.29 -13.28 20.26
N PHE A 146 18.44 -12.53 21.35
CA PHE A 146 17.54 -11.43 21.71
C PHE A 146 18.34 -10.15 21.94
N VAL A 147 17.76 -9.02 21.54
CA VAL A 147 18.34 -7.67 21.68
C VAL A 147 17.34 -6.72 22.32
N ASP A 148 17.82 -5.61 22.85
CA ASP A 148 16.96 -4.52 23.31
C ASP A 148 16.32 -3.78 22.14
N VAL A 149 15.16 -3.18 22.37
CA VAL A 149 14.45 -2.41 21.34
C VAL A 149 15.28 -1.20 20.90
N ASP A 150 15.97 -0.57 21.86
CA ASP A 150 16.79 0.62 21.64
C ASP A 150 18.09 0.34 20.86
N ASP A 151 18.53 -0.93 20.80
CA ASP A 151 19.71 -1.34 20.02
C ASP A 151 19.40 -1.38 18.51
N VAL A 152 18.12 -1.36 18.12
CA VAL A 152 17.69 -1.47 16.73
C VAL A 152 17.33 -0.09 16.17
N ASP A 153 18.15 0.40 15.25
CA ASP A 153 17.88 1.62 14.52
C ASP A 153 16.59 1.51 13.67
N VAL A 154 15.75 2.54 13.72
CA VAL A 154 14.46 2.60 13.02
C VAL A 154 14.61 2.40 11.50
N SER A 155 15.72 2.83 10.91
CA SER A 155 16.03 2.67 9.48
C SER A 155 16.16 1.20 9.04
N MET A 156 16.41 0.30 9.98
CA MET A 156 16.52 -1.13 9.72
C MET A 156 15.15 -1.77 9.41
N TYR A 157 14.05 -1.24 9.94
CA TYR A 157 12.71 -1.83 9.76
C TYR A 157 12.18 -1.69 8.33
N ASP A 158 11.70 -2.78 7.74
CA ASP A 158 11.18 -2.81 6.36
C ASP A 158 9.68 -3.11 6.29
N THR A 159 9.27 -4.36 6.51
CA THR A 159 7.87 -4.79 6.36
C THR A 159 7.43 -5.60 7.58
N PRO A 160 6.33 -5.22 8.25
CA PRO A 160 5.76 -6.01 9.35
C PRO A 160 4.88 -7.16 8.85
N TYR A 161 4.98 -8.30 9.54
CA TYR A 161 4.14 -9.48 9.37
C TYR A 161 3.56 -9.88 10.73
N TYR A 162 2.31 -10.34 10.74
CA TYR A 162 1.72 -10.95 11.93
C TYR A 162 1.87 -12.46 11.88
N ALA A 163 2.31 -13.06 12.98
CA ALA A 163 2.38 -14.50 13.15
C ALA A 163 1.23 -14.99 14.03
N GLY A 164 0.61 -16.10 13.64
CA GLY A 164 -0.37 -16.82 14.44
C GLY A 164 -0.06 -18.31 14.53
N PRO A 165 -0.51 -19.01 15.58
CA PRO A 165 -0.26 -20.44 15.75
C PRO A 165 -0.95 -21.26 14.65
N ASP A 166 -0.29 -22.32 14.19
CA ASP A 166 -0.88 -23.30 13.27
C ASP A 166 -1.31 -24.57 14.03
N GLY A 167 -2.61 -24.69 14.30
CA GLY A 167 -3.21 -25.84 14.97
C GLY A 167 -3.25 -25.74 16.51
N ASP A 168 -4.10 -26.58 17.12
CA ASP A 168 -4.44 -26.47 18.55
C ASP A 168 -3.26 -26.78 19.48
N VAL A 169 -2.34 -27.65 19.04
CA VAL A 169 -1.15 -28.05 19.80
C VAL A 169 -0.18 -26.87 19.97
N ALA A 170 -0.14 -25.95 18.99
CA ALA A 170 0.79 -24.82 18.97
C ALA A 170 0.33 -23.66 19.86
N VAL A 171 -0.97 -23.54 20.14
CA VAL A 171 -1.57 -22.37 20.80
C VAL A 171 -0.92 -22.08 22.16
N LYS A 172 -0.72 -23.11 23.00
CA LYS A 172 -0.14 -22.94 24.34
C LYS A 172 1.32 -22.49 24.28
N VAL A 173 2.11 -23.11 23.40
CA VAL A 173 3.54 -22.81 23.27
C VAL A 173 3.76 -21.46 22.62
N PHE A 174 2.93 -21.10 21.63
CA PHE A 174 2.92 -19.78 21.02
C PHE A 174 2.57 -18.68 22.02
N ALA A 175 1.54 -18.90 22.86
CA ALA A 175 1.16 -17.96 23.91
C ALA A 175 2.25 -17.81 24.97
N LEU A 176 2.96 -18.89 25.31
CA LEU A 176 4.11 -18.82 26.20
C LEU A 176 5.20 -17.92 25.61
N LEU A 177 5.57 -18.13 24.34
CA LEU A 177 6.58 -17.32 23.66
C LEU A 177 6.17 -15.84 23.60
N SER A 178 4.92 -15.53 23.23
CA SER A 178 4.44 -14.16 23.15
C SER A 178 4.44 -13.47 24.52
N GLN A 179 3.99 -14.16 25.58
CA GLN A 179 4.03 -13.61 26.94
C GLN A 179 5.46 -13.41 27.45
N SER A 180 6.38 -14.34 27.16
CA SER A 180 7.79 -14.19 27.53
C SER A 180 8.43 -12.98 26.84
N LEU A 181 8.14 -12.76 25.55
CA LEU A 181 8.61 -11.59 24.82
C LEU A 181 8.09 -10.28 25.45
N ILE A 182 6.79 -10.20 25.75
CA ILE A 182 6.16 -9.01 26.37
C ILE A 182 6.80 -8.71 27.74
N GLN A 183 6.97 -9.72 28.58
CA GLN A 183 7.55 -9.55 29.92
C GLN A 183 9.03 -9.16 29.86
N SER A 184 9.77 -9.69 28.89
CA SER A 184 11.19 -9.39 28.73
C SER A 184 11.46 -8.01 28.12
N GLY A 185 10.52 -7.48 27.34
CA GLY A 185 10.72 -6.24 26.57
C GLY A 185 11.79 -6.35 25.47
N LYS A 186 12.22 -7.57 25.12
CA LYS A 186 13.28 -7.81 24.13
C LYS A 186 12.71 -8.19 22.77
N LEU A 187 13.52 -8.00 21.72
CA LEU A 187 13.23 -8.47 20.36
C LEU A 187 14.10 -9.67 20.02
N GLY A 188 13.51 -10.73 19.47
CA GLY A 188 14.25 -11.87 18.95
C GLY A 188 14.85 -11.56 17.59
N VAL A 189 16.15 -11.75 17.42
CA VAL A 189 16.84 -11.66 16.13
C VAL A 189 16.88 -13.04 15.50
N GLY A 190 16.54 -13.13 14.22
CA GLY A 190 16.57 -14.40 13.52
C GLY A 190 16.64 -14.26 12.01
N LYS A 191 16.57 -15.42 11.35
CA LYS A 191 16.60 -15.54 9.89
C LYS A 191 15.41 -16.35 9.41
N VAL A 192 14.86 -15.95 8.27
CA VAL A 192 13.75 -16.66 7.62
C VAL A 192 13.93 -16.69 6.11
N VAL A 193 13.55 -17.81 5.50
CA VAL A 193 13.38 -17.91 4.05
C VAL A 193 11.89 -17.80 3.73
N LEU A 194 11.47 -16.62 3.25
CA LEU A 194 10.07 -16.38 2.86
C LEU A 194 9.75 -16.90 1.47
N ARG A 195 10.66 -16.69 0.51
CA ARG A 195 10.53 -17.13 -0.89
C ARG A 195 11.83 -17.77 -1.35
N ASP A 196 12.72 -16.94 -1.89
CA ASP A 196 13.93 -17.32 -2.61
C ASP A 196 15.22 -16.91 -1.89
N ARG A 197 15.13 -15.95 -0.96
CA ARG A 197 16.26 -15.42 -0.20
C ARG A 197 16.04 -15.55 1.30
N GLU A 198 17.15 -15.66 2.02
CA GLU A 198 17.17 -15.52 3.47
C GLU A 198 17.11 -14.05 3.84
N ASP A 199 16.11 -13.69 4.63
CA ASP A 199 15.90 -12.36 5.17
C ASP A 199 16.16 -12.37 6.67
N MET A 200 16.78 -11.31 7.18
CA MET A 200 16.90 -11.06 8.61
C MET A 200 15.56 -10.57 9.16
N VAL A 201 15.17 -11.06 10.32
CA VAL A 201 13.92 -10.70 10.98
C VAL A 201 14.12 -10.36 12.45
N LEU A 202 13.31 -9.41 12.92
CA LEU A 202 13.10 -9.13 14.33
C LEU A 202 11.72 -9.63 14.73
N ILE A 203 11.65 -10.31 15.87
CA ILE A 203 10.46 -10.95 16.39
C ILE A 203 10.10 -10.28 17.71
N GLY A 204 9.02 -9.52 17.71
CA GLY A 204 8.42 -8.93 18.89
C GLY A 204 7.06 -9.53 19.21
N ALA A 205 6.50 -9.18 20.35
CA ALA A 205 5.14 -9.53 20.71
C ALA A 205 4.28 -8.27 20.86
N GLN A 206 3.04 -8.34 20.37
CA GLN A 206 2.07 -7.26 20.45
C GLN A 206 0.72 -7.85 20.85
N GLY A 207 0.23 -7.45 22.04
CA GLY A 207 -0.98 -8.02 22.61
C GLY A 207 -0.87 -9.54 22.81
N ASN A 208 -1.75 -10.32 22.16
CA ASN A 208 -1.69 -11.79 22.21
C ASN A 208 -1.00 -12.42 20.99
N GLY A 209 -0.43 -11.61 20.11
CA GLY A 209 0.20 -12.05 18.86
C GLY A 209 1.72 -11.85 18.86
N ILE A 210 2.35 -12.38 17.81
CA ILE A 210 3.76 -12.14 17.51
C ILE A 210 3.82 -11.30 16.24
N VAL A 211 4.65 -10.26 16.26
CA VAL A 211 4.95 -9.42 15.11
C VAL A 211 6.35 -9.75 14.65
N ILE A 212 6.50 -10.00 13.36
CA ILE A 212 7.79 -10.24 12.71
C ILE A 212 8.06 -9.07 11.80
N TYR A 213 9.07 -8.29 12.11
CA TYR A 213 9.58 -7.26 11.23
C TYR A 213 10.64 -7.87 10.32
N LYS A 214 10.43 -7.79 9.01
CA LYS A 214 11.52 -7.95 8.06
C LYS A 214 12.46 -6.75 8.22
N VAL A 215 13.76 -7.04 8.25
CA VAL A 215 14.79 -6.05 8.58
C VAL A 215 15.82 -6.00 7.47
N ARG A 216 16.30 -4.79 7.18
CA ARG A 216 17.44 -4.56 6.28
C ARG A 216 18.72 -4.91 7.02
N TYR A 217 19.63 -5.59 6.33
CA TYR A 217 20.93 -5.87 6.93
C TYR A 217 21.73 -4.56 7.10
N PRO A 218 22.46 -4.39 8.21
CA PRO A 218 23.22 -3.17 8.48
C PRO A 218 24.23 -2.82 7.37
N GLN A 219 24.87 -3.82 6.74
CA GLN A 219 25.85 -3.58 5.66
C GLN A 219 25.23 -3.02 4.36
N PHE A 220 23.91 -3.08 4.20
CA PHE A 220 23.21 -2.51 3.05
C PHE A 220 22.64 -1.11 3.34
N LEU A 221 22.76 -0.63 4.58
CA LEU A 221 22.42 0.74 4.94
C LEU A 221 23.61 1.66 4.66
N ARG A 222 23.32 2.82 4.08
CA ARG A 222 24.32 3.89 3.91
C ARG A 222 24.56 4.54 5.26
N LYS A 223 25.79 5.01 5.50
CA LYS A 223 26.14 5.68 6.75
C LYS A 223 25.57 7.10 6.74
N MET A 224 25.17 7.58 7.91
CA MET A 224 24.69 8.95 8.07
C MET A 224 25.81 9.97 7.76
N ASP A 225 27.06 9.63 8.08
CA ASP A 225 28.23 10.47 7.82
C ASP A 225 28.49 10.74 6.32
N ASP A 226 27.95 9.91 5.43
CA ASP A 226 28.09 10.10 3.98
C ASP A 226 27.07 11.13 3.43
N VAL A 227 26.15 11.62 4.27
CA VAL A 227 25.14 12.61 3.87
C VAL A 227 25.80 13.98 3.70
N PRO A 228 25.73 14.59 2.51
CA PRO A 228 26.37 15.88 2.26
C PRO A 228 25.70 17.00 3.05
N GLY A 229 26.50 17.89 3.63
CA GLY A 229 26.02 19.08 4.34
C GLY A 229 25.81 18.91 5.85
N LEU A 230 26.10 17.73 6.40
CA LEU A 230 26.19 17.53 7.85
C LEU A 230 27.55 18.02 8.34
N ALA A 231 27.62 19.27 8.81
CA ALA A 231 28.77 19.80 9.52
C ALA A 231 28.38 20.04 10.99
N ASP A 232 29.28 19.68 11.90
CA ASP A 232 29.13 20.03 13.32
C ASP A 232 29.08 21.56 13.43
N THR A 233 27.88 22.07 13.67
CA THR A 233 27.61 23.49 13.81
C THR A 233 27.28 23.75 15.26
N ASP A 234 27.99 24.69 15.89
CA ASP A 234 27.69 25.08 17.27
C ASP A 234 26.31 25.77 17.32
N VAL A 235 25.41 25.22 18.14
CA VAL A 235 24.09 25.79 18.41
C VAL A 235 24.12 26.44 19.78
N SER A 236 23.61 27.67 19.91
CA SER A 236 23.58 28.35 21.21
C SER A 236 22.55 27.73 22.15
N GLU A 237 22.83 27.74 23.47
CA GLU A 237 21.91 27.18 24.46
C GLU A 237 20.54 27.87 24.47
N ASP A 238 20.49 29.16 24.16
CA ASP A 238 19.25 29.93 24.14
C ASP A 238 18.39 29.58 22.92
N GLU A 239 19.00 29.33 21.76
CA GLU A 239 18.31 28.81 20.57
C GLU A 239 17.77 27.40 20.82
N LEU A 240 18.54 26.53 21.48
CA LEU A 240 18.10 25.19 21.84
C LEU A 240 16.89 25.21 22.79
N LYS A 241 16.92 26.04 23.83
CA LYS A 241 15.78 26.18 24.78
C LYS A 241 14.53 26.70 24.10
N LEU A 242 14.67 27.66 23.19
CA LEU A 242 13.55 28.19 22.43
C LEU A 242 12.97 27.11 21.50
N ALA A 243 13.81 26.43 20.73
CA ALA A 243 13.38 25.33 19.87
C ALA A 243 12.68 24.20 20.66
N GLN A 244 13.20 23.82 21.83
CA GLN A 244 12.57 22.84 22.71
C GLN A 244 11.19 23.29 23.18
N SER A 245 11.02 24.56 23.60
CA SER A 245 9.70 25.04 24.03
C SER A 245 8.67 25.05 22.89
N LEU A 246 9.10 25.29 21.65
CA LEU A 246 8.23 25.12 20.48
C LEU A 246 7.83 23.65 20.27
N ILE A 247 8.79 22.72 20.34
CA ILE A 247 8.51 21.28 20.21
C ILE A 247 7.50 20.83 21.28
N ASP A 248 7.72 21.23 22.53
CA ASP A 248 6.84 20.89 23.65
C ASP A 248 5.43 21.48 23.46
N SER A 249 5.32 22.70 22.92
CA SER A 249 4.02 23.32 22.62
C SER A 249 3.24 22.61 21.50
N MET A 250 3.94 21.90 20.62
CA MET A 250 3.37 21.17 19.50
C MET A 250 3.22 19.66 19.76
N LEU A 251 3.58 19.20 20.96
CA LEU A 251 3.49 17.80 21.35
C LEU A 251 2.03 17.36 21.39
N LYS A 252 1.71 16.33 20.62
CA LYS A 252 0.38 15.71 20.56
C LYS A 252 0.54 14.20 20.52
N ASP A 253 -0.43 13.47 21.07
CA ASP A 253 -0.48 12.03 20.92
C ASP A 253 -0.79 11.67 19.45
N LEU A 254 -0.16 10.61 18.93
CA LEU A 254 -0.32 10.19 17.53
C LEU A 254 -1.80 9.96 17.15
N GLY A 255 -2.63 9.53 18.11
CA GLY A 255 -4.07 9.32 17.89
C GLY A 255 -4.88 10.62 17.72
N ASP A 256 -4.35 11.74 18.21
CA ASP A 256 -4.98 13.06 18.13
C ASP A 256 -4.51 13.85 16.91
N ILE A 257 -3.50 13.33 16.18
CA ILE A 257 -3.04 13.90 14.92
C ILE A 257 -3.92 13.33 13.80
N GLU A 258 -4.72 14.18 13.18
CA GLU A 258 -5.52 13.80 12.00
C GLU A 258 -4.60 13.58 10.79
N ILE A 259 -4.09 12.36 10.64
CA ILE A 259 -3.31 11.93 9.48
C ILE A 259 -4.25 11.18 8.52
N LYS A 260 -4.88 11.92 7.60
CA LYS A 260 -5.66 11.33 6.50
C LYS A 260 -4.84 11.27 5.22
N ASP A 261 -5.05 10.21 4.43
CA ASP A 261 -4.49 10.10 3.09
C ASP A 261 -5.35 10.95 2.13
N THR A 262 -5.07 12.25 2.11
CA THR A 262 -5.79 13.24 1.29
C THR A 262 -5.72 12.92 -0.20
N TYR A 263 -4.62 12.30 -0.66
CA TYR A 263 -4.47 11.88 -2.04
C TYR A 263 -5.43 10.73 -2.38
N HIS A 264 -5.51 9.71 -1.53
CA HIS A 264 -6.42 8.59 -1.75
C HIS A 264 -7.88 9.04 -1.80
N GLU A 265 -8.31 9.87 -0.84
CA GLU A 265 -9.66 10.43 -0.80
C GLU A 265 -9.96 11.26 -2.07
N ALA A 266 -9.07 12.20 -2.43
CA ALA A 266 -9.24 13.04 -3.61
C ALA A 266 -9.31 12.21 -4.91
N VAL A 267 -8.50 11.15 -5.02
CA VAL A 267 -8.54 10.25 -6.17
C VAL A 267 -9.83 9.43 -6.20
N GLN A 268 -10.33 8.94 -5.06
CA GLN A 268 -11.62 8.24 -5.01
C GLN A 268 -12.78 9.15 -5.41
N GLU A 269 -12.82 10.38 -4.90
CA GLU A 269 -13.84 11.37 -5.28
C GLU A 269 -13.77 11.70 -6.77
N MET A 270 -12.57 11.91 -7.31
CA MET A 270 -12.35 12.14 -8.74
C MET A 270 -12.83 10.96 -9.60
N ILE A 271 -12.59 9.72 -9.16
CA ILE A 271 -13.09 8.51 -9.83
C ILE A 271 -14.61 8.47 -9.75
N GLN A 272 -15.21 8.69 -8.58
CA GLN A 272 -16.65 8.63 -8.38
C GLN A 272 -17.38 9.72 -9.18
N ALA A 273 -16.86 10.95 -9.19
CA ALA A 273 -17.38 12.04 -10.00
C ALA A 273 -17.35 11.71 -11.51
N LYS A 274 -16.27 11.08 -12.00
CA LYS A 274 -16.18 10.60 -13.38
C LYS A 274 -17.14 9.45 -13.68
N VAL A 275 -17.39 8.56 -12.72
CA VAL A 275 -18.39 7.49 -12.83
C VAL A 275 -19.80 8.09 -12.90
N ASP A 276 -20.07 9.14 -12.13
CA ASP A 276 -21.36 9.83 -12.07
C ASP A 276 -21.54 10.86 -13.22
N GLY A 277 -20.56 10.98 -14.13
CA GLY A 277 -20.61 11.84 -15.31
C GLY A 277 -20.42 13.34 -15.04
N LYS A 278 -19.88 13.71 -13.87
CA LYS A 278 -19.59 15.10 -13.49
C LYS A 278 -18.15 15.47 -13.89
N GLU A 279 -17.95 16.66 -14.43
CA GLU A 279 -16.61 17.20 -14.66
C GLU A 279 -15.93 17.52 -13.32
N VAL A 280 -14.69 17.04 -13.17
CA VAL A 280 -13.91 17.21 -11.95
C VAL A 280 -13.26 18.58 -11.98
N VAL A 281 -13.75 19.48 -11.14
CA VAL A 281 -13.13 20.80 -10.91
C VAL A 281 -12.11 20.63 -9.78
N MET A 282 -10.84 20.91 -10.06
CA MET A 282 -9.81 20.93 -9.02
C MET A 282 -10.05 22.09 -8.05
N ALA A 283 -9.96 21.81 -6.76
CA ALA A 283 -9.89 22.86 -5.74
C ALA A 283 -8.55 23.63 -5.86
N ALA A 284 -8.62 24.94 -5.61
CA ALA A 284 -7.49 25.85 -5.72
C ALA A 284 -6.39 25.51 -4.69
N GLU A 285 -5.13 25.67 -5.10
CA GLU A 285 -3.96 25.57 -4.23
C GLU A 285 -3.96 26.69 -3.19
N ASP A 286 -3.67 26.34 -1.93
CA ASP A 286 -3.41 27.32 -0.88
C ASP A 286 -2.13 28.11 -1.19
N GLU A 287 -2.22 29.44 -1.15
CA GLU A 287 -1.08 30.33 -1.41
C GLU A 287 0.04 30.12 -0.37
N VAL A 288 1.23 29.77 -0.88
CA VAL A 288 2.44 29.63 -0.07
C VAL A 288 2.88 31.01 0.41
N LYS A 289 2.72 31.28 1.71
CA LYS A 289 3.21 32.51 2.34
C LYS A 289 4.76 32.50 2.39
N PRO A 290 5.42 33.63 2.09
CA PRO A 290 6.87 33.72 2.11
C PRO A 290 7.43 33.54 3.53
N VAL A 291 8.47 32.72 3.65
CA VAL A 291 9.15 32.41 4.92
C VAL A 291 9.92 33.66 5.40
N VAL A 292 9.53 34.18 6.57
CA VAL A 292 10.24 35.28 7.26
C VAL A 292 11.24 34.69 8.27
N ASP A 293 12.28 35.47 8.59
CA ASP A 293 13.37 35.22 9.55
C ASP A 293 12.97 34.33 10.74
N ILE A 294 13.78 33.29 10.97
CA ILE A 294 13.57 32.18 11.91
C ILE A 294 13.13 32.68 13.29
N MET A 295 13.76 33.74 13.81
CA MET A 295 13.41 34.30 15.12
C MET A 295 12.01 34.93 15.16
N THR A 296 11.58 35.51 14.05
CA THR A 296 10.24 36.10 13.90
C THR A 296 9.22 34.99 13.71
N ALA A 297 9.50 34.02 12.84
CA ALA A 297 8.63 32.87 12.58
C ALA A 297 8.43 31.99 13.83
N LEU A 298 9.48 31.77 14.64
CA LEU A 298 9.37 31.01 15.89
C LEU A 298 8.54 31.77 16.95
N LYS A 299 8.73 33.08 17.10
CA LYS A 299 7.92 33.91 18.01
C LYS A 299 6.46 33.99 17.57
N GLU A 300 6.20 34.10 16.27
CA GLU A 300 4.85 34.08 15.70
C GLU A 300 4.18 32.70 15.86
N SER A 301 4.93 31.61 15.70
CA SER A 301 4.41 30.26 15.92
C SER A 301 4.06 29.98 17.39
N ILE A 302 4.87 30.49 18.34
CA ILE A 302 4.56 30.40 19.78
C ILE A 302 3.32 31.22 20.14
N ALA A 303 3.20 32.45 19.62
CA ALA A 303 2.03 33.30 19.85
C ALA A 303 0.73 32.73 19.23
N ALA A 304 0.84 32.05 18.09
CA ALA A 304 -0.27 31.34 17.45
C ALA A 304 -0.67 30.07 18.22
N ALA A 305 0.30 29.35 18.79
CA ALA A 305 0.06 28.16 19.60
C ALA A 305 -0.50 28.49 21.01
N SER A 306 -0.18 29.65 21.58
CA SER A 306 -0.62 30.07 22.91
C SER A 306 -2.02 30.72 22.95
N GLY A 307 -2.72 30.81 21.82
CA GLY A 307 -4.13 31.23 21.79
C GLY A 307 -4.40 32.71 22.08
N GLU A 308 -3.39 33.59 22.00
CA GLU A 308 -3.60 35.05 22.07
C GLU A 308 -4.00 35.60 20.70
N ALA A 309 -5.23 35.28 20.27
CA ALA A 309 -5.86 35.93 19.13
C ALA A 309 -6.12 37.41 19.47
N LYS A 310 -5.35 38.32 18.87
CA LYS A 310 -5.78 39.72 18.74
C LYS A 310 -7.06 39.75 17.90
N PRO A 311 -8.15 40.39 18.37
CA PRO A 311 -9.40 40.42 17.64
C PRO A 311 -9.22 41.22 16.34
N MET A 312 -9.66 40.63 15.24
CA MET A 312 -9.76 41.30 13.94
C MET A 312 -10.76 42.46 14.07
N GLU A 313 -10.28 43.67 13.87
CA GLU A 313 -11.10 44.87 13.85
C GLU A 313 -11.98 44.84 12.59
N ARG A 314 -13.30 44.79 12.82
CA ARG A 314 -14.33 44.74 11.79
C ARG A 314 -14.46 46.13 11.16
N ALA A 315 -13.94 46.31 9.95
CA ALA A 315 -14.25 47.47 9.14
C ALA A 315 -15.73 47.43 8.75
N THR A 316 -16.53 48.24 9.45
CA THR A 316 -17.88 48.63 9.05
C THR A 316 -17.81 49.51 7.81
N GLY A 317 -18.58 49.16 6.79
CA GLY A 317 -18.75 49.99 5.60
C GLY A 317 -19.58 51.23 5.89
N GLU A 318 -19.28 52.30 5.17
CA GLU A 318 -20.22 53.38 4.90
C GLU A 318 -20.15 53.70 3.41
N SER A 319 -21.31 53.63 2.77
CA SER A 319 -21.56 53.94 1.38
C SER A 319 -22.09 55.37 1.32
N ALA A 320 -21.57 56.18 0.40
CA ALA A 320 -22.26 57.36 -0.12
C ALA A 320 -21.83 57.60 -1.58
N GLU A 321 -22.83 57.55 -2.46
CA GLU A 321 -22.89 58.05 -3.84
C GLU A 321 -22.55 59.57 -3.85
N ASP A 322 -22.14 60.26 -4.93
CA ASP A 322 -22.67 60.26 -6.30
C ASP A 322 -21.78 61.15 -7.23
N ALA A 323 -21.97 60.95 -8.55
CA ALA A 323 -21.77 61.84 -9.71
C ALA A 323 -20.44 62.59 -9.97
N ASP A 324 -19.80 62.31 -11.12
CA ASP A 324 -19.97 63.16 -12.32
C ASP A 324 -19.48 62.47 -13.61
N VAL A 325 -20.20 62.73 -14.70
CA VAL A 325 -20.01 62.20 -16.06
C VAL A 325 -19.50 63.36 -16.93
N GLU A 326 -18.47 63.13 -17.76
CA GLU A 326 -18.42 63.81 -19.06
C GLU A 326 -17.72 62.96 -20.14
N GLU A 327 -18.31 63.06 -21.32
CA GLU A 327 -18.27 62.19 -22.50
C GLU A 327 -17.32 62.75 -23.57
N GLY A 328 -16.76 61.91 -24.46
CA GLY A 328 -15.98 62.41 -25.59
C GLY A 328 -15.34 61.42 -26.55
N ALA A 329 -16.17 60.84 -27.42
CA ALA A 329 -15.96 60.60 -28.87
C ALA A 329 -15.00 59.50 -29.42
N GLU A 330 -15.57 58.79 -30.40
CA GLU A 330 -15.04 57.80 -31.35
C GLU A 330 -13.91 58.34 -32.26
N GLU A 331 -13.00 57.48 -32.75
CA GLU A 331 -13.00 56.92 -34.13
C GLU A 331 -11.69 56.17 -34.51
N GLU A 332 -11.88 55.16 -35.37
CA GLU A 332 -10.98 54.54 -36.36
C GLU A 332 -9.70 53.74 -35.99
N ALA A 333 -9.73 52.48 -36.43
CA ALA A 333 -8.56 51.65 -36.77
C ALA A 333 -7.95 52.08 -38.11
N PRO A 334 -6.66 51.74 -38.38
CA PRO A 334 -6.47 50.71 -39.41
C PRO A 334 -5.31 49.72 -39.17
N LYS A 335 -5.64 48.46 -39.47
CA LYS A 335 -4.92 47.44 -40.25
C LYS A 335 -3.36 47.46 -40.30
N ALA A 336 -2.84 46.31 -39.84
CA ALA A 336 -1.96 45.38 -40.55
C ALA A 336 -0.48 45.75 -40.83
N LYS A 337 0.44 44.94 -40.27
CA LYS A 337 1.36 44.10 -41.07
C LYS A 337 2.04 42.98 -40.26
N LYS A 338 1.82 41.76 -40.77
CA LYS A 338 2.54 40.49 -40.62
C LYS A 338 4.05 40.61 -40.31
N LYS A 339 4.55 39.72 -39.45
CA LYS A 339 5.43 38.61 -39.89
C LYS A 339 5.54 37.50 -38.83
N ALA A 340 5.01 36.34 -39.20
CA ALA A 340 5.36 35.05 -38.62
C ALA A 340 6.76 34.62 -39.06
N ALA A 341 7.49 33.92 -38.18
CA ALA A 341 8.54 32.99 -38.59
C ALA A 341 8.67 31.85 -37.56
N LYS A 342 7.90 30.78 -37.80
CA LYS A 342 8.22 29.42 -37.33
C LYS A 342 9.60 29.00 -37.86
N LYS A 343 10.42 28.36 -37.02
CA LYS A 343 11.49 27.46 -37.48
C LYS A 343 11.66 26.27 -36.53
N LYS A 344 11.41 25.09 -37.09
CA LYS A 344 11.90 23.76 -36.70
C LYS A 344 12.07 22.99 -38.02
N PRO A 345 12.79 21.85 -38.08
CA PRO A 345 14.13 21.51 -37.62
C PRO A 345 15.05 21.22 -38.84
N ALA A 346 16.36 20.97 -38.64
CA ALA A 346 17.23 20.45 -39.69
C ALA A 346 17.99 19.22 -39.21
N ALA A 347 17.60 18.06 -39.75
CA ALA A 347 18.42 16.86 -39.83
C ALA A 347 19.53 17.06 -40.88
N LYS A 348 20.73 16.48 -40.64
CA LYS A 348 21.73 16.28 -41.69
C LYS A 348 22.25 14.85 -41.70
N LYS A 349 22.21 14.28 -42.90
CA LYS A 349 22.63 12.94 -43.33
C LYS A 349 24.15 12.75 -43.38
N LYS A 350 24.52 11.46 -43.31
CA LYS A 350 25.76 10.75 -43.66
C LYS A 350 26.60 11.29 -44.83
N ALA A 351 27.92 11.07 -44.76
CA ALA A 351 28.78 10.76 -45.91
C ALA A 351 29.90 9.73 -45.56
N LYS A 352 30.05 8.74 -46.45
CA LYS A 352 31.14 7.75 -46.68
C LYS A 352 32.51 8.44 -46.90
N ALA A 353 33.71 7.85 -46.91
CA ALA A 353 34.30 6.51 -46.81
C ALA A 353 35.85 6.66 -46.72
N LYS A 354 36.58 5.65 -46.22
CA LYS A 354 37.82 5.16 -46.87
C LYS A 354 38.26 3.79 -46.34
N ALA A 355 38.46 2.88 -47.30
CA ALA A 355 39.07 1.57 -47.13
C ALA A 355 40.59 1.66 -46.98
N LYS A 356 41.19 0.71 -46.26
CA LYS A 356 42.53 0.18 -46.58
C LYS A 356 42.67 -1.26 -46.09
N ALA A 357 42.57 -2.19 -47.04
CA ALA A 357 43.11 -3.53 -46.90
C ALA A 357 44.63 -3.48 -47.03
N LYS A 358 45.34 -4.30 -46.24
CA LYS A 358 46.68 -4.77 -46.56
C LYS A 358 46.81 -6.22 -46.08
N SER A 359 47.02 -7.11 -47.04
CA SER A 359 47.40 -8.51 -46.89
C SER A 359 48.93 -8.65 -46.90
N LYS A 360 49.44 -9.60 -46.09
CA LYS A 360 50.61 -10.51 -46.28
C LYS A 360 51.06 -10.97 -44.87
N ALA A 361 50.82 -12.22 -44.49
CA ALA A 361 51.58 -13.44 -44.84
C ALA A 361 52.93 -13.54 -44.11
N ALA A 362 52.96 -14.32 -43.03
CA ALA A 362 53.95 -15.34 -42.68
C ALA A 362 53.40 -16.10 -41.46
#